data_AF-A0A2A2Q8I3-F1
#
_entry.id   AF-A0A2A2Q8I3-F1
#
_cell.length_a   1.000
_cell.length_b   1.000
_cell.length_c   1.000
_cell.angle_alpha   90.00
_cell.angle_beta   90.00
_cell.angle_gamma   90.00
#
_symmetry.space_group_name_H-M   'P 1'
#
loop_
_entity.id
_entity.type
_entity.pdbx_description
1 polymer ?
#
loop_
_entity_poly.entity_id
_entity_poly.type
_entity_poly.pdbx_seq_one_letter_code
_entity_poly.pdbx_strand_id
1 'polypeptide(L)' 'MKKIKHLRASWYFSAMAAAVVVGLMVGNTVEKSFGLHVPMVPLAALCIGAVAVVVSLIYDGCD' A
#
# COMPACT_ATOMS: atom_id res chain seq x y z
N MET A 1 -18.52 19.84 -16.35
CA MET A 1 -17.12 19.41 -16.54
C MET A 1 -16.55 18.98 -15.19
N LYS A 2 -16.57 17.67 -14.88
CA LYS A 2 -15.91 17.10 -13.69
C LYS A 2 -14.41 17.42 -13.82
N LYS A 3 -13.89 18.26 -12.92
CA LYS A 3 -12.44 18.54 -12.88
C LYS A 3 -11.77 17.26 -12.41
N ILE A 4 -11.20 16.50 -13.34
CA ILE A 4 -10.29 15.40 -13.05
C ILE A 4 -9.14 16.03 -12.26
N LYS A 5 -9.18 15.91 -10.93
CA LYS A 5 -8.05 16.28 -10.09
C LYS A 5 -6.96 15.27 -10.42
N HIS A 6 -6.00 15.68 -11.24
CA HIS A 6 -4.76 14.92 -11.43
C HIS A 6 -4.13 14.78 -10.05
N LEU A 7 -4.32 13.60 -9.43
CA LEU A 7 -3.56 13.24 -8.25
C LEU A 7 -2.11 13.21 -8.71
N ARG A 8 -1.27 14.05 -8.11
CA ARG A 8 0.16 14.07 -8.43
C ARG A 8 0.70 12.67 -8.17
N ALA A 9 1.37 12.09 -9.15
CA ALA A 9 2.02 10.79 -9.02
C ALA A 9 2.90 10.70 -7.75
N SER A 10 3.48 11.83 -7.33
CA SER A 10 4.26 11.94 -6.08
C SER A 10 3.50 11.52 -4.82
N TRP A 11 2.19 11.77 -4.74
CA TRP A 11 1.36 11.37 -3.61
C TRP A 11 1.10 9.87 -3.60
N TYR A 12 0.85 9.27 -4.77
CA TYR A 12 0.74 7.81 -4.91
C TYR A 12 2.04 7.10 -4.52
N PHE A 13 3.17 7.58 -5.03
CA PHE A 13 4.48 7.02 -4.69
C PHE A 13 4.77 7.13 -3.19
N SER A 14 4.42 8.27 -2.57
CA SER A 14 4.59 8.46 -1.12
C SER A 14 3.67 7.55 -0.30
N ALA A 15 2.41 7.37 -0.72
CA ALA A 15 1.47 6.48 -0.05
C ALA A 15 1.90 5.01 -0.16
N MET A 16 2.38 4.58 -1.34
CA MET A 16 2.93 3.24 -1.53
C MET A 16 4.18 3.01 -0.66
N ALA A 17 5.12 3.96 -0.65
CA ALA A 17 6.33 3.86 0.16
C ALA A 17 5.99 3.76 1.66
N ALA A 18 5.07 4.59 2.15
CA ALA A 18 4.63 4.55 3.54
C ALA A 18 3.97 3.20 3.90
N ALA A 19 3.10 2.69 3.03
CA ALA A 19 2.42 1.41 3.25
C ALA A 19 3.41 0.24 3.29
N VAL A 20 4.44 0.24 2.43
CA VAL A 20 5.50 -0.79 2.44
C VAL A 20 6.29 -0.72 3.75
N VAL A 21 6.69 0.47 4.21
CA VAL A 21 7.43 0.63 5.47
C VAL A 21 6.61 0.13 6.66
N VAL A 22 5.33 0.51 6.75
CA VAL A 22 4.43 0.06 7.81
C VAL A 22 4.20 -1.45 7.72
N GLY A 23 3.95 -1.99 6.53
CA GLY A 23 3.76 -3.42 6.30
C GLY A 23 4.97 -4.25 6.71
N LEU A 24 6.19 -3.80 6.38
CA LEU A 24 7.44 -4.45 6.80
C LEU A 24 7.64 -4.38 8.31
N MET A 25 7.34 -3.25 8.96
CA MET A 25 7.41 -3.14 10.42
C MET A 25 6.44 -4.11 11.12
N VAL A 26 5.21 -4.21 10.62
CA VAL A 26 4.21 -5.15 11.13
C VAL A 26 4.64 -6.59 10.88
N GLY A 27 5.10 -6.92 9.66
CA GLY A 27 5.60 -8.25 9.31
C GLY A 27 6.73 -8.71 10.21
N ASN A 28 7.71 -7.83 10.47
CA ASN A 28 8.82 -8.13 11.39
C ASN A 28 8.35 -8.32 12.84
N THR A 29 7.33 -7.57 13.27
CA THR A 29 6.73 -7.74 14.61
C THR A 29 6.01 -9.09 14.74
N VAL A 30 5.29 -9.50 13.68
CA VAL A 30 4.60 -10.79 13.59
C VAL A 30 5.59 -11.95 13.56
N GLU A 31 6.65 -11.86 12.75
CA GLU A 31 7.72 -12.87 12.68
C GLU A 31 8.38 -13.08 14.05
N LYS A 32 8.66 -12.00 14.78
CA LYS A 32 9.21 -12.09 16.16
C LYS A 32 8.23 -12.67 17.17
N SER A 33 6.92 -12.42 17.01
CA SER A 33 5.91 -12.84 17.98
C SER A 33 5.43 -14.27 17.77
N PHE A 34 5.40 -14.73 16.52
CA PHE A 34 4.83 -16.03 16.14
C PHE A 34 5.86 -17.02 15.58
N GLY A 35 7.11 -16.60 15.37
CA GLY A 35 8.16 -17.46 14.79
C GLY A 35 7.89 -17.86 13.33
N LEU A 36 6.96 -17.19 12.65
CA LEU A 36 6.56 -17.45 11.28
C LEU A 36 7.43 -16.60 10.34
N HIS A 37 8.19 -17.26 9.48
CA HIS A 37 8.99 -16.56 8.48
C HIS A 37 8.09 -15.96 7.41
N VAL A 38 8.01 -14.62 7.36
CA VAL A 38 7.23 -13.90 6.36
C VAL A 38 8.19 -13.37 5.29
N PRO A 39 8.14 -13.89 4.06
CA PRO A 39 9.02 -13.41 3.01
C PRO A 39 8.72 -11.93 2.70
N MET A 40 9.73 -11.08 2.89
CA MET A 40 9.59 -9.61 2.83
C MET A 40 9.21 -9.10 1.43
N VAL A 41 9.70 -9.77 0.37
CA VAL A 41 9.43 -9.40 -1.03
C VAL A 41 7.93 -9.54 -1.39
N PRO A 42 7.28 -10.70 -1.19
CA PRO A 42 5.85 -10.82 -1.45
C PRO A 42 4.98 -9.99 -0.48
N LEU A 43 5.43 -9.75 0.75
CA LEU A 43 4.74 -8.83 1.66
C LEU A 43 4.70 -7.40 1.10
N ALA A 44 5.83 -6.90 0.59
CA ALA A 44 5.89 -5.59 -0.05
C ALA A 44 5.00 -5.52 -1.30
N ALA A 45 5.00 -6.57 -2.13
CA ALA A 45 4.13 -6.65 -3.30
C ALA A 45 2.63 -6.62 -2.92
N LEU A 46 2.24 -7.33 -1.85
CA LEU A 46 0.89 -7.29 -1.29
C LEU A 46 0.51 -5.89 -0.82
N CYS A 47 1.39 -5.20 -0.10
CA CYS A 47 1.14 -3.82 0.35
C CYS A 47 0.93 -2.86 -0.84
N ILE A 48 1.76 -2.95 -1.87
CA ILE A 48 1.63 -2.11 -3.08
C ILE A 48 0.31 -2.40 -3.80
N GLY A 49 -0.02 -3.68 -3.98
CA GLY A 49 -1.28 -4.10 -4.61
C GLY A 49 -2.51 -3.63 -3.82
N ALA A 50 -2.48 -3.77 -2.49
CA ALA A 50 -3.56 -3.30 -1.62
C ALA A 50 -3.77 -1.78 -1.73
N VAL A 51 -2.69 -0.99 -1.71
CA VAL A 51 -2.78 0.47 -1.92
C VAL A 51 -3.34 0.78 -3.31
N ALA A 52 -2.87 0.11 -4.36
CA ALA A 52 -3.38 0.32 -5.71
C ALA A 52 -4.89 0.05 -5.80
N VAL A 53 -5.37 -1.06 -5.23
CA VAL A 53 -6.80 -1.41 -5.17
C VAL A 53 -7.59 -0.37 -4.37
N VAL A 54 -7.13 0.01 -3.18
CA VAL A 54 -7.82 0.99 -2.34
C VAL A 54 -7.95 2.32 -3.06
N VAL A 55 -6.90 2.78 -3.73
CA VAL A 55 -6.98 4.06 -4.42
C VAL A 55 -7.82 3.96 -5.70
N SER A 56 -7.77 2.85 -6.43
CA SER A 56 -8.70 2.60 -7.54
C SER A 56 -10.15 2.60 -7.08
N LEU A 57 -10.48 1.95 -5.95
CA LEU A 57 -11.83 1.96 -5.38
C LEU A 57 -12.28 3.36 -4.93
N ILE A 58 -11.38 4.14 -4.32
CA ILE A 58 -11.66 5.52 -3.93
C ILE A 58 -11.89 6.38 -5.18
N TYR A 59 -11.19 6.11 -6.29
CA TYR A 59 -11.39 6.84 -7.54
C TYR A 59 -12.66 6.43 -8.29
N ASP A 60 -12.89 5.12 -8.48
CA ASP A 60 -14.08 4.60 -9.15
C ASP A 60 -15.35 4.91 -8.35
N GLY A 61 -15.28 4.94 -7.01
CA GLY A 61 -16.41 5.31 -6.15
C GLY A 61 -16.65 6.82 -6.04
N CYS A 62 -15.80 7.65 -6.65
CA CYS A 62 -15.94 9.12 -6.67
C CYS A 62 -16.49 9.63 -8.01
N ASP A 63 -16.73 8.74 -8.97
CA ASP A 63 -17.49 9.02 -10.20
C ASP A 63 -19.01 8.78 -10.00
#